data_AF-A0A376CNC9-F1
#
_entry.id   AF-A0A376CNC9-F1
#
_cell.length_a   1.000
_cell.length_b   1.000
_cell.length_c   1.000
_cell.angle_alpha   90.00
_cell.angle_beta   90.00
_cell.angle_gamma   90.00
#
_symmetry.space_group_name_H-M   'P 1'
#
loop_
_entity.id
_entity.type
_entity.pdbx_description
1 polymer ?
#
loop_
_entity_poly.entity_id
_entity_poly.type
_entity_poly.pdbx_seq_one_letter_code
_entity_poly.pdbx_strand_id
1 'polypeptide(L)'
;MTNPPAAGVTRREPTSEEFIAMQKSPQFQELRSTYRKFTFPVSVLFFVWFVFYVLVATYFPDAMAQPFLGLNVGLWLGLAQFFTTFLITWIYVVYANKNIEPKAAAIREEMEG
;
A
#
# COMPACT_ATOMS: atom_id res chain seq x y z
N MET A 1 4.20 -5.98 -52.16
CA MET A 1 3.17 -5.64 -51.17
C MET A 1 3.87 -5.41 -49.84
N THR A 2 4.42 -4.22 -49.62
CA THR A 2 5.08 -3.85 -48.35
C THR A 2 4.05 -3.14 -47.48
N ASN A 3 3.65 -3.78 -46.36
CA ASN A 3 2.85 -3.13 -45.33
C ASN A 3 3.58 -1.89 -44.79
N PRO A 4 2.91 -0.76 -44.54
CA PRO A 4 3.51 0.35 -43.82
C PRO A 4 3.81 -0.07 -42.37
N PRO A 5 4.91 0.42 -41.76
CA PRO A 5 5.21 0.17 -40.36
C PRO A 5 4.08 0.73 -39.50
N ALA A 6 3.60 -0.06 -38.54
CA ALA A 6 2.63 0.38 -37.54
C ALA A 6 3.18 1.65 -36.88
N ALA A 7 2.52 2.79 -37.10
CA ALA A 7 2.84 4.03 -36.43
C ALA A 7 2.76 3.76 -34.92
N GLY A 8 3.92 3.77 -34.26
CA GLY A 8 4.00 3.62 -32.81
C GLY A 8 3.15 4.71 -32.18
N VAL A 9 2.16 4.32 -31.39
CA VAL A 9 1.36 5.24 -30.57
C VAL A 9 2.34 6.02 -29.69
N THR A 10 2.65 7.25 -30.09
CA THR A 10 3.55 8.13 -29.35
C THR A 10 2.71 8.71 -28.24
N ARG A 11 2.69 8.02 -27.10
CA ARG A 11 1.99 8.45 -25.89
C ARG A 11 2.52 9.83 -25.50
N ARG A 12 1.64 10.81 -25.25
CA ARG A 12 2.05 12.16 -24.88
C ARG A 12 2.68 12.11 -23.49
N GLU A 13 3.91 12.59 -23.37
CA GLU A 13 4.55 12.83 -22.07
C GLU A 13 4.08 14.19 -21.53
N PRO A 14 3.44 14.26 -20.37
CA PRO A 14 2.96 15.53 -19.82
C PRO A 14 4.12 16.43 -19.38
N THR A 15 3.95 17.74 -19.56
CA THR A 15 4.90 18.75 -19.09
C THR A 15 4.84 18.92 -17.56
N SER A 16 5.89 19.49 -16.96
CA SER A 16 5.90 19.77 -15.52
C SER A 16 4.77 20.70 -15.08
N GLU A 17 4.36 21.64 -15.92
CA GLU A 17 3.24 22.55 -15.64
C GLU A 17 1.90 21.80 -15.60
N GLU A 18 1.68 20.87 -16.54
CA GLU A 18 0.51 19.99 -16.57
C GLU A 18 0.46 19.07 -15.35
N PHE A 19 1.60 18.52 -14.92
CA PHE A 19 1.67 17.75 -13.67
C PHE A 19 1.29 18.58 -12.44
N ILE A 20 1.75 19.83 -12.34
CA ILE A 20 1.39 20.73 -11.23
C ILE A 20 -0.11 21.08 -11.27
N ALA A 21 -0.66 21.32 -12.46
CA ALA A 21 -2.07 21.59 -12.64
C ALA A 21 -2.91 20.36 -12.22
N MET A 22 -2.54 19.17 -12.68
CA MET A 22 -3.19 17.91 -12.32
C MET A 22 -3.07 17.61 -10.83
N GLN A 23 -1.91 17.83 -10.21
CA GLN A 23 -1.74 17.64 -8.76
C GLN A 23 -2.70 18.52 -7.94
N LYS A 24 -3.00 19.73 -8.42
CA LYS A 24 -3.96 20.65 -7.78
C LYS A 24 -5.42 20.33 -8.12
N SER A 25 -5.68 19.43 -9.06
CA SER A 25 -7.02 19.09 -9.51
C SER A 25 -7.83 18.39 -8.40
N PRO A 26 -9.16 18.57 -8.37
CA PRO A 26 -10.03 17.86 -7.43
C PRO A 26 -9.90 16.33 -7.53
N GLN A 27 -9.73 15.80 -8.74
CA GLN A 27 -9.61 14.36 -8.99
C GLN A 27 -8.35 13.77 -8.35
N PHE A 28 -7.21 14.47 -8.46
CA PHE A 28 -5.97 14.04 -7.81
C PHE A 28 -6.05 14.15 -6.28
N GLN A 29 -6.70 15.19 -5.76
CA GLN A 29 -6.94 15.32 -4.32
C GLN A 29 -7.84 14.18 -3.79
N GLU A 30 -8.84 13.75 -4.57
CA GLU A 30 -9.69 12.61 -4.23
C GLU A 30 -8.90 11.29 -4.22
N LEU A 31 -8.04 11.06 -5.21
CA LEU A 31 -7.14 9.91 -5.25
C LEU A 31 -6.23 9.89 -4.01
N ARG A 32 -5.57 11.02 -3.72
CA ARG A 32 -4.70 11.16 -2.55
C ARG A 32 -5.44 10.90 -1.24
N SER A 33 -6.65 11.44 -1.10
CA SER A 33 -7.51 11.24 0.06
C SER A 33 -7.91 9.76 0.21
N THR A 34 -8.30 9.12 -0.89
CA THR A 34 -8.68 7.69 -0.93
C THR A 34 -7.53 6.79 -0.49
N TYR A 35 -6.32 7.08 -0.96
CA TYR A 35 -5.11 6.38 -0.53
C TYR A 35 -4.82 6.60 0.96
N ARG A 36 -4.78 7.86 1.42
CA ARG A 36 -4.39 8.18 2.80
C ARG A 36 -5.38 7.64 3.84
N LYS A 37 -6.67 7.63 3.54
CA LYS A 37 -7.72 7.10 4.43
C LYS A 37 -7.54 5.61 4.74
N PHE A 38 -6.88 4.86 3.85
CA PHE A 38 -6.55 3.46 4.10
C PHE A 38 -5.15 3.31 4.69
N THR A 39 -4.13 3.85 4.02
CA THR A 39 -2.74 3.58 4.38
C THR A 39 -2.38 4.13 5.75
N PHE A 40 -2.81 5.34 6.10
CA PHE A 40 -2.39 5.95 7.36
C PHE A 40 -2.91 5.21 8.60
N PRO A 41 -4.21 4.88 8.73
CA PRO A 41 -4.70 4.07 9.84
C PRO A 41 -4.03 2.69 9.93
N VAL A 42 -3.82 2.02 8.80
CA VAL A 42 -3.19 0.69 8.75
C VAL A 42 -1.73 0.76 9.20
N SER A 43 -0.97 1.77 8.78
CA SER A 43 0.39 2.00 9.25
C SER A 43 0.43 2.26 10.76
N VAL A 44 -0.46 3.10 11.28
CA VAL A 44 -0.54 3.36 12.73
C VAL A 44 -0.83 2.07 13.49
N LEU A 45 -1.78 1.26 13.04
CA LEU A 45 -2.09 -0.03 13.66
C LEU A 45 -0.88 -0.96 13.65
N PHE A 46 -0.17 -1.04 12.52
CA PHE A 46 1.05 -1.85 12.40
C PHE A 46 2.14 -1.39 13.38
N PHE A 47 2.38 -0.09 13.49
CA PHE A 47 3.36 0.45 14.44
C PHE A 47 2.97 0.19 15.89
N VAL A 48 1.69 0.37 16.24
CA VAL A 48 1.17 0.05 17.58
C VAL A 48 1.38 -1.43 17.89
N TRP A 49 1.09 -2.31 16.94
CA TRP A 49 1.29 -3.75 17.08
C TRP A 49 2.77 -4.14 17.23
N PHE A 50 3.65 -3.51 16.47
CA PHE A 50 5.10 -3.71 16.59
C PHE A 50 5.63 -3.25 17.95
N VAL A 51 5.25 -2.04 18.39
CA VAL A 51 5.65 -1.50 19.70
C VAL A 51 5.12 -2.39 20.82
N PHE A 52 3.87 -2.85 20.72
CA PHE A 52 3.31 -3.83 21.66
C PHE A 52 4.19 -5.06 21.78
N TYR A 53 4.60 -5.67 20.66
CA TYR A 53 5.49 -6.81 20.67
C TYR A 53 6.82 -6.52 21.37
N VAL A 54 7.45 -5.38 21.06
CA VAL A 54 8.73 -4.96 21.68
C VAL A 54 8.57 -4.77 23.19
N LEU A 55 7.49 -4.13 23.64
CA LEU A 55 7.24 -3.91 25.06
C LEU A 55 7.02 -5.24 25.79
N VAL A 56 6.21 -6.14 25.23
CA VAL A 56 6.01 -7.47 25.84
C VAL A 56 7.32 -8.26 25.87
N ALA A 57 8.11 -8.22 24.79
CA ALA A 57 9.38 -8.92 24.71
C ALA A 57 10.39 -8.42 25.77
N THR A 58 10.36 -7.12 26.05
CA THR A 58 11.32 -6.48 26.95
C THR A 58 10.92 -6.61 28.42
N TYR A 59 9.63 -6.39 28.73
CA TYR A 59 9.16 -6.29 30.11
C TYR A 59 8.54 -7.59 30.64
N PHE A 60 8.15 -8.52 29.75
CA PHE A 60 7.49 -9.78 30.12
C PHE A 60 8.18 -11.00 29.50
N PRO A 61 9.49 -11.22 29.75
CA PRO A 61 10.24 -12.33 29.16
C PRO A 61 9.70 -13.71 29.58
N ASP A 62 9.21 -13.84 30.82
CA ASP A 62 8.64 -15.11 31.30
C ASP A 62 7.37 -15.50 30.55
N ALA A 63 6.56 -14.52 30.16
CA ALA A 63 5.37 -14.74 29.33
C ALA A 63 5.75 -15.15 27.91
N MET A 64 6.78 -14.52 27.33
CA MET A 64 7.31 -14.87 26.00
C MET A 64 7.89 -16.29 25.96
N ALA A 65 8.49 -16.74 27.07
CA ALA A 65 9.10 -18.06 27.18
C ALA A 65 8.08 -19.20 27.39
N GLN A 66 6.81 -18.89 27.70
CA GLN A 66 5.79 -19.92 27.94
C GLN A 66 5.63 -20.85 26.73
N PRO A 67 5.70 -22.18 26.92
CA PRO A 67 5.46 -23.13 25.85
C PRO A 67 3.98 -23.12 25.45
N PHE A 68 3.72 -23.04 24.16
CA PHE A 68 2.40 -23.04 23.55
C PHE A 68 2.45 -23.72 22.18
N LEU A 69 1.67 -24.79 22.00
CA LEU A 69 1.54 -25.54 20.74
C LEU A 69 2.90 -25.90 20.09
N GLY A 70 3.86 -26.40 20.88
CA GLY A 70 5.15 -26.87 20.38
C GLY A 70 6.21 -25.78 20.15
N LEU A 71 5.85 -24.50 20.26
CA LEU A 71 6.78 -23.36 20.27
C LEU A 71 6.59 -22.54 21.56
N ASN A 72 7.27 -21.41 21.72
CA ASN A 72 6.95 -20.48 22.81
C ASN A 72 6.06 -19.33 22.31
N VAL A 73 5.37 -18.66 23.23
CA VAL A 73 4.47 -17.54 22.93
C VAL A 73 5.18 -16.42 22.16
N GLY A 74 6.44 -16.12 22.50
CA GLY A 74 7.20 -15.08 21.82
C GLY A 74 7.44 -15.38 20.34
N LEU A 75 7.71 -16.64 20.00
CA LEU A 75 7.87 -17.06 18.62
C LEU A 75 6.55 -16.99 17.86
N TRP A 76 5.43 -17.36 18.48
CA TRP A 76 4.10 -17.17 17.88
C TRP A 76 3.77 -15.69 17.63
N LEU A 77 4.05 -14.81 18.59
CA LEU A 77 3.87 -13.37 18.41
C LEU A 77 4.78 -12.81 17.31
N GLY A 78 6.02 -13.28 17.22
CA GLY A 78 6.93 -12.96 16.13
C GLY A 78 6.41 -13.42 14.77
N LEU A 79 5.90 -14.66 14.66
CA LEU A 79 5.27 -15.18 13.44
C LEU A 79 4.01 -14.38 13.08
N ALA A 80 3.22 -13.97 14.08
CA ALA A 80 2.06 -13.11 13.86
C ALA A 80 2.47 -11.75 13.26
N GLN A 81 3.61 -11.17 13.62
CA GLN A 81 4.12 -9.95 12.97
C GLN A 81 4.31 -10.16 11.45
N PHE A 82 4.98 -11.24 11.05
CA PHE A 82 5.16 -11.57 9.64
C PHE A 82 3.82 -11.81 8.94
N PHE A 83 2.95 -12.61 9.54
CA PHE A 83 1.62 -12.89 9.01
C PHE A 83 0.81 -11.61 8.81
N THR A 84 0.80 -10.71 9.79
CA THR A 84 0.09 -9.41 9.67
C THR A 84 0.65 -8.55 8.55
N THR A 85 1.95 -8.61 8.26
CA THR A 85 2.56 -7.87 7.15
C THR A 85 2.04 -8.35 5.80
N PHE A 86 1.99 -9.67 5.60
CA PHE A 86 1.41 -10.26 4.39
C PHE A 86 -0.09 -9.95 4.28
N LEU A 87 -0.82 -10.05 5.40
CA LEU A 87 -2.24 -9.75 5.45
C LEU A 87 -2.52 -8.29 5.07
N ILE A 88 -1.78 -7.34 5.64
CA ILE A 88 -1.88 -5.91 5.32
C ILE A 88 -1.64 -5.67 3.83
N THR A 89 -0.59 -6.28 3.27
CA THR A 89 -0.25 -6.16 1.85
C THR A 89 -1.37 -6.70 0.97
N TRP A 90 -1.92 -7.87 1.30
CA TRP A 90 -3.03 -8.48 0.55
C TRP A 90 -4.29 -7.61 0.60
N ILE A 91 -4.69 -7.13 1.79
CA ILE A 91 -5.84 -6.24 1.94
C ILE A 91 -5.61 -4.94 1.15
N TYR A 92 -4.39 -4.40 1.17
CA TYR A 92 -4.03 -3.22 0.38
C TYR A 92 -4.20 -3.47 -1.13
N VAL A 93 -3.71 -4.58 -1.66
CA VAL A 93 -3.87 -4.92 -3.08
C VAL A 93 -5.35 -4.98 -3.45
N VAL A 94 -6.16 -5.71 -2.68
CA VAL A 94 -7.61 -5.79 -2.94
C VAL A 94 -8.27 -4.41 -2.87
N TYR A 95 -7.90 -3.58 -1.90
CA TYR A 95 -8.41 -2.21 -1.77
C TYR A 95 -7.97 -1.31 -2.92
N ALA A 96 -6.71 -1.40 -3.34
CA ALA A 96 -6.11 -0.59 -4.39
C ALA A 96 -6.75 -0.89 -5.74
N ASN A 97 -6.89 -2.16 -6.09
CA ASN A 97 -7.52 -2.58 -7.35
C ASN A 97 -8.97 -2.07 -7.45
N LYS A 98 -9.68 -2.02 -6.32
CA LYS A 98 -11.08 -1.56 -6.30
C LYS A 98 -11.23 -0.03 -6.28
N ASN A 99 -10.36 0.69 -5.58
CA ASN A 99 -10.60 2.11 -5.23
C ASN A 99 -9.54 3.09 -5.74
N ILE A 100 -8.31 2.64 -5.98
CA ILE A 100 -7.15 3.48 -6.33
C ILE A 100 -6.85 3.34 -7.83
N GLU A 101 -6.75 2.12 -8.34
CA GLU A 101 -6.39 1.85 -9.74
C GLU A 101 -7.33 2.53 -10.75
N PRO A 102 -8.67 2.49 -10.60
CA PRO A 102 -9.56 3.15 -11.56
C PRO A 102 -9.36 4.67 -11.62
N LYS A 103 -9.13 5.29 -10.46
CA LYS A 103 -8.91 6.73 -10.34
C LYS A 103 -7.55 7.14 -10.91
N ALA A 104 -6.52 6.33 -10.66
CA ALA A 104 -5.19 6.53 -11.21
C ALA A 104 -5.19 6.36 -12.75
N ALA A 105 -5.91 5.36 -13.26
CA ALA A 105 -6.07 5.14 -14.69
C ALA A 105 -6.75 6.33 -15.39
N ALA A 106 -7.83 6.86 -14.80
CA ALA A 106 -8.52 8.04 -15.33
C ALA A 106 -7.62 9.28 -15.40
N ILE A 107 -6.86 9.57 -14.33
CA ILE A 107 -5.88 10.67 -14.32
C ILE A 107 -4.80 10.45 -15.38
N ARG A 108 -4.33 9.21 -15.53
CA ARG A 108 -3.30 8.85 -16.50
C ARG A 108 -3.79 9.05 -17.94
N GLU A 109 -5.01 8.63 -18.25
CA GLU A 109 -5.63 8.82 -19.56
C GLU A 109 -5.78 10.31 -19.91
N GLU A 110 -6.23 11.13 -18.95
CA GLU A 110 -6.36 12.59 -19.15
C GLU A 110 -5.00 13.27 -19.42
N MET A 111 -3.94 12.79 -18.76
CA MET A 111 -2.60 13.36 -18.90
C MET A 111 -1.89 12.93 -20.18
N GLU A 112 -2.06 11.67 -20.60
CA GLU A 112 -1.24 11.05 -21.64
C GLU A 112 -1.92 10.92 -23.01
N GLY A 113 -3.26 11.08 -23.10
CA GLY A 113 -4.01 11.03 -24.36
C GLY A 113 -4.06 9.65 -25.02
#